data_AF-A0A1Q2MIG1-F1
#
_entry.id   AF-A0A1Q2MIG1-F1
#
_cell.length_a   1.000
_cell.length_b   1.000
_cell.length_c   1.000
_cell.angle_alpha   90.00
_cell.angle_beta   90.00
_cell.angle_gamma   90.00
#
_symmetry.space_group_name_H-M   'P 1'
#
loop_
_entity.id
_entity.type
_entity.pdbx_description
1 polymer ?
#
loop_
_entity_poly.entity_id
_entity_poly.type
_entity_poly.pdbx_seq_one_letter_code
_entity_poly.pdbx_strand_id
1 'polypeptide(L)'
;MNTFSKDIDIARIEPGLFLEPAFIIYRIFEAAGVSITSGVLTSEGAAFTTCGIEPGCMLMVDDASIVTLYEIAEIISDEQLAVSIINPPGADAVSPPDKTAVAVSVVSFKPLAAETHNHISRLFGLAPGSPESLSSTDNIADIEPLRQVSVFGVCRRAFEILATSAAAQSPIDADLVEHLKDKAAAYQRRYYRSMESVWFTVNIAGSAAATRTIRGGLTNAVRN
;
A
#
# COMPACT_ATOMS: atom_id res chain seq x y z
N MET A 1 -8.24 -9.86 -1.46
CA MET A 1 -7.26 -9.91 -0.35
C MET A 1 -7.50 -8.70 0.53
N ASN A 2 -7.65 -8.90 1.84
CA ASN A 2 -7.91 -7.79 2.77
C ASN A 2 -6.61 -7.07 3.11
N THR A 3 -6.66 -5.76 3.24
CA THR A 3 -5.53 -4.91 3.63
C THR A 3 -6.01 -3.82 4.58
N PHE A 4 -5.12 -3.28 5.41
CA PHE A 4 -5.41 -2.11 6.25
C PHE A 4 -5.04 -0.78 5.56
N SER A 5 -4.12 -0.83 4.58
CA SER A 5 -3.65 0.32 3.82
C SER A 5 -3.78 0.06 2.32
N LYS A 6 -3.90 1.14 1.55
CA LYS A 6 -3.87 1.16 0.09
C LYS A 6 -2.51 1.63 -0.43
N ASP A 7 -2.27 1.47 -1.72
CA ASP A 7 -1.02 1.91 -2.35
C ASP A 7 -0.83 3.44 -2.22
N ILE A 8 -1.91 4.23 -2.36
CA ILE A 8 -1.89 5.68 -2.14
C ILE A 8 -1.43 6.07 -0.73
N ASP A 9 -1.75 5.27 0.29
CA ASP A 9 -1.31 5.54 1.67
C ASP A 9 0.21 5.37 1.81
N ILE A 10 0.77 4.39 1.06
CA ILE A 10 2.21 4.16 0.99
C ILE A 10 2.87 5.29 0.19
N ALA A 11 2.30 5.66 -0.96
CA ALA A 11 2.84 6.68 -1.85
C ALA A 11 2.89 8.07 -1.22
N ARG A 12 1.94 8.39 -0.32
CA ARG A 12 1.95 9.64 0.46
C ARG A 12 3.15 9.73 1.42
N ILE A 13 3.68 8.59 1.87
CA ILE A 13 4.80 8.55 2.83
C ILE A 13 6.12 8.32 2.11
N GLU A 14 6.13 7.41 1.14
CA GLU A 14 7.34 6.97 0.43
C GLU A 14 7.03 6.72 -1.06
N PRO A 15 6.82 7.80 -1.84
CA PRO A 15 6.49 7.67 -3.27
C PRO A 15 7.62 7.03 -4.08
N GLY A 16 8.88 7.19 -3.62
CA GLY A 16 10.06 6.60 -4.25
C GLY A 16 9.98 5.08 -4.39
N LEU A 17 9.29 4.37 -3.48
CA LEU A 17 9.14 2.92 -3.57
C LEU A 17 8.45 2.48 -4.87
N PHE A 18 7.54 3.27 -5.42
CA PHE A 18 6.84 2.92 -6.66
C PHE A 18 7.74 3.09 -7.89
N LEU A 19 8.81 3.88 -7.78
CA LEU A 19 9.76 4.13 -8.87
C LEU A 19 10.90 3.10 -8.91
N GLU A 20 11.00 2.22 -7.91
CA GLU A 20 12.10 1.27 -7.79
C GLU A 20 11.95 0.07 -8.75
N PRO A 21 12.91 -0.17 -9.67
CA PRO A 21 12.83 -1.25 -10.66
C PRO A 21 12.72 -2.65 -10.06
N ALA A 22 13.24 -2.84 -8.84
CA ALA A 22 13.20 -4.12 -8.14
C ALA A 22 11.76 -4.60 -7.85
N PHE A 23 10.78 -3.71 -7.91
CA PHE A 23 9.37 -4.04 -7.73
C PHE A 23 8.62 -4.33 -9.04
N ILE A 24 9.34 -4.66 -10.12
CA ILE A 24 8.72 -5.11 -11.37
C ILE A 24 7.76 -6.30 -11.18
N ILE A 25 8.01 -7.16 -10.19
CA ILE A 25 7.13 -8.29 -9.83
C ILE A 25 5.76 -7.85 -9.27
N TYR A 26 5.65 -6.60 -8.85
CA TYR A 26 4.41 -5.98 -8.34
C TYR A 26 3.71 -5.12 -9.41
N ARG A 27 4.20 -5.14 -10.65
CA ARG A 27 3.53 -4.51 -11.79
C ARG A 27 2.36 -5.37 -12.24
N ILE A 28 1.16 -4.80 -12.24
CA ILE A 28 -0.09 -5.50 -12.58
C ILE A 28 -0.65 -5.10 -13.95
N PHE A 29 -0.15 -4.00 -14.51
CA PHE A 29 -0.54 -3.50 -15.82
C PHE A 29 0.60 -2.68 -16.45
N GLU A 30 0.69 -2.74 -17.79
CA GLU A 30 1.60 -1.93 -18.59
C GLU A 30 0.98 -1.66 -19.96
N ALA A 31 1.11 -0.43 -20.44
CA ALA A 31 0.71 -0.05 -21.79
C ALA A 31 1.58 1.10 -22.32
N ALA A 32 1.63 1.24 -23.64
CA ALA A 32 2.33 2.32 -24.32
C ALA A 32 1.40 3.00 -25.31
N GLY A 33 1.72 4.25 -25.67
CA GLY A 33 0.91 5.02 -26.61
C GLY A 33 -0.40 5.55 -26.02
N VAL A 34 -0.54 5.52 -24.68
CA VAL A 34 -1.77 5.95 -24.00
C VAL A 34 -1.86 7.48 -23.93
N SER A 35 -3.07 7.99 -23.68
CA SER A 35 -3.31 9.42 -23.47
C SER A 35 -3.93 9.68 -22.10
N ILE A 36 -3.64 10.84 -21.53
CA ILE A 36 -4.32 11.39 -20.37
C ILE A 36 -4.89 12.73 -20.80
N THR A 37 -6.20 12.90 -20.70
CA THR A 37 -6.88 14.14 -21.08
C THR A 37 -7.89 14.51 -19.99
N SER A 38 -7.78 15.71 -19.44
CA SER A 38 -8.63 16.20 -18.35
C SER A 38 -8.69 15.24 -17.14
N GLY A 39 -7.59 14.55 -16.86
CA GLY A 39 -7.50 13.56 -15.78
C GLY A 39 -8.14 12.21 -16.09
N VAL A 40 -8.47 11.92 -17.35
CA VAL A 40 -8.90 10.59 -17.78
C VAL A 40 -7.78 9.95 -18.60
N LEU A 41 -7.25 8.83 -18.12
CA LEU A 41 -6.37 7.98 -18.90
C LEU A 41 -7.20 7.11 -19.82
N THR A 42 -6.84 7.07 -21.11
CA THR A 42 -7.45 6.19 -22.11
C THR A 42 -6.39 5.27 -22.71
N SER A 43 -6.68 3.97 -22.73
CA SER A 43 -5.83 2.94 -23.35
C SER A 43 -6.70 1.99 -24.17
N GLU A 44 -6.62 2.11 -25.50
CA GLU A 44 -7.37 1.25 -26.42
C GLU A 44 -7.02 -0.23 -26.22
N GLY A 45 -8.02 -1.10 -26.15
CA GLY A 45 -7.84 -2.53 -25.94
C GLY A 45 -7.37 -2.94 -24.55
N ALA A 46 -7.31 -2.01 -23.59
CA ALA A 46 -7.06 -2.34 -22.19
C ALA A 46 -8.26 -3.07 -21.57
N ALA A 47 -7.99 -3.81 -20.48
CA ALA A 47 -8.99 -4.56 -19.73
C ALA A 47 -8.88 -4.22 -18.23
N PHE A 48 -8.92 -2.93 -17.89
CA PHE A 48 -8.62 -2.42 -16.56
C PHE A 48 -9.40 -3.10 -15.43
N THR A 49 -10.67 -3.45 -15.66
CA THR A 49 -11.51 -4.13 -14.65
C THR A 49 -11.05 -5.56 -14.33
N THR A 50 -10.26 -6.18 -15.21
CA THR A 50 -9.78 -7.57 -15.06
C THR A 50 -8.30 -7.66 -14.69
N CYS A 51 -7.53 -6.57 -14.81
CA CYS A 51 -6.10 -6.52 -14.49
C CYS A 51 -5.78 -6.40 -12.99
N GLY A 52 -6.81 -6.45 -12.11
CA GLY A 52 -6.62 -6.29 -10.66
C GLY A 52 -6.27 -4.86 -10.22
N ILE A 53 -6.47 -3.88 -11.10
CA ILE A 53 -6.39 -2.45 -10.77
C ILE A 53 -7.57 -2.09 -9.88
N GLU A 54 -7.33 -1.25 -8.86
CA GLU A 54 -8.35 -0.75 -7.94
C GLU A 54 -8.14 0.74 -7.66
N PRO A 55 -9.19 1.47 -7.26
CA PRO A 55 -9.05 2.83 -6.74
C PRO A 55 -8.07 2.92 -5.58
N GLY A 56 -7.09 3.82 -5.71
CA GLY A 56 -5.97 4.00 -4.79
C GLY A 56 -4.71 3.23 -5.18
N CYS A 57 -4.71 2.49 -6.30
CA CYS A 57 -3.47 2.02 -6.94
C CYS A 57 -2.68 3.19 -7.54
N MET A 58 -1.38 2.96 -7.77
CA MET A 58 -0.49 3.99 -8.30
C MET A 58 -0.17 3.76 -9.77
N LEU A 59 -0.41 4.78 -10.58
CA LEU A 59 -0.04 4.85 -11.98
C LEU A 59 1.29 5.57 -12.14
N MET A 60 2.27 4.88 -12.71
CA MET A 60 3.50 5.48 -13.19
C MET A 60 3.31 5.89 -14.66
N VAL A 61 3.69 7.12 -14.98
CA VAL A 61 3.67 7.65 -16.34
C VAL A 61 5.08 8.05 -16.74
N ASP A 62 5.59 7.41 -17.79
CA ASP A 62 6.87 7.72 -18.40
C ASP A 62 6.61 8.46 -19.72
N ASP A 63 6.99 9.74 -19.76
CA ASP A 63 6.90 10.60 -20.93
C ASP A 63 8.26 10.82 -21.64
N ALA A 64 9.19 9.87 -21.46
CA ALA A 64 10.57 9.88 -21.91
C ALA A 64 11.47 10.93 -21.22
N SER A 65 10.92 11.91 -20.53
CA SER A 65 11.68 12.94 -19.80
C SER A 65 11.71 12.65 -18.30
N ILE A 66 10.55 12.31 -17.74
CA ILE A 66 10.38 12.08 -16.32
C ILE A 66 9.34 10.98 -16.07
N VAL A 67 9.62 10.13 -15.08
CA VAL A 67 8.63 9.21 -14.55
C VAL A 67 7.84 9.93 -13.45
N THR A 68 6.54 10.10 -13.65
CA THR A 68 5.64 10.76 -12.70
C THR A 68 4.66 9.76 -12.10
N LEU A 69 4.27 9.96 -10.84
CA LEU A 69 3.33 9.11 -10.13
C LEU A 69 1.97 9.80 -9.99
N TYR A 70 0.90 9.10 -10.35
CA TYR A 70 -0.50 9.53 -10.19
C TYR A 70 -1.30 8.48 -9.42
N GLU A 71 -2.33 8.92 -8.71
CA GLU A 71 -3.34 8.06 -8.10
C GLU A 71 -4.36 7.65 -9.16
N ILE A 72 -4.76 6.38 -9.15
CA ILE A 72 -5.96 5.92 -9.86
C ILE A 72 -7.15 6.20 -8.95
N ALA A 73 -7.91 7.25 -9.25
CA ALA A 73 -9.03 7.69 -8.42
C ALA A 73 -10.27 6.81 -8.64
N GLU A 74 -10.51 6.39 -9.89
CA GLU A 74 -11.69 5.61 -10.27
C GLU A 74 -11.41 4.76 -11.51
N ILE A 75 -12.10 3.62 -11.61
CA ILE A 75 -12.16 2.81 -12.84
C ILE A 75 -13.46 3.17 -13.55
N ILE A 76 -13.36 3.86 -14.69
CA ILE A 76 -14.52 4.34 -15.45
C ILE A 76 -15.04 3.21 -16.35
N SER A 77 -14.13 2.50 -17.02
CA SER A 77 -14.43 1.38 -17.92
C SER A 77 -13.21 0.47 -18.08
N ASP A 78 -13.31 -0.54 -18.94
CA ASP A 78 -12.18 -1.40 -19.31
C ASP A 78 -11.00 -0.65 -19.94
N GLU A 79 -11.28 0.50 -20.57
CA GLU A 79 -10.30 1.29 -21.32
C GLU A 79 -10.05 2.68 -20.74
N GLN A 80 -10.74 3.04 -19.65
CA GLN A 80 -10.66 4.37 -19.05
C GLN A 80 -10.50 4.33 -17.52
N LEU A 81 -9.54 5.13 -17.03
CA LEU A 81 -9.32 5.38 -15.61
C LEU A 81 -9.40 6.88 -15.32
N ALA A 82 -10.05 7.27 -14.23
CA ALA A 82 -9.87 8.60 -13.67
C ALA A 82 -8.56 8.62 -12.87
N VAL A 83 -7.71 9.60 -13.13
CA VAL A 83 -6.40 9.75 -12.51
C VAL A 83 -6.26 11.13 -11.88
N SER A 84 -5.56 11.19 -10.75
CA SER A 84 -5.30 12.44 -10.05
C SER A 84 -3.85 12.51 -9.56
N ILE A 85 -3.38 13.72 -9.28
CA ILE A 85 -2.16 13.85 -8.47
C ILE A 85 -2.40 13.31 -7.06
N ILE A 86 -1.33 12.95 -6.36
CA ILE A 86 -1.39 12.48 -4.97
C ILE A 86 -1.76 13.67 -4.08
N ASN A 87 -2.99 13.66 -3.57
CA ASN A 87 -3.49 14.70 -2.68
C ASN A 87 -3.47 14.26 -1.21
N PRO A 88 -3.44 15.20 -0.25
CA PRO A 88 -3.70 14.90 1.15
C PRO A 88 -5.04 14.15 1.34
N PRO A 89 -5.16 13.30 2.36
CA PRO A 89 -6.42 12.62 2.66
C PRO A 89 -7.59 13.63 2.81
N GLY A 90 -8.69 13.38 2.10
CA GLY A 90 -9.90 14.20 2.17
C GLY A 90 -9.89 15.47 1.32
N ALA A 91 -8.80 15.76 0.59
CA ALA A 91 -8.79 16.83 -0.39
C ALA A 91 -9.45 16.41 -1.71
N ASP A 92 -9.95 17.40 -2.46
CA ASP A 92 -10.54 17.17 -3.78
C ASP A 92 -9.50 16.62 -4.77
N ALA A 93 -9.95 15.75 -5.68
CA ALA A 93 -9.11 15.22 -6.73
C ALA A 93 -8.69 16.32 -7.71
N VAL A 94 -7.39 16.38 -8.02
CA VAL A 94 -6.83 17.35 -8.97
C VAL A 94 -6.28 16.58 -10.17
N SER A 95 -6.83 16.90 -11.35
CA SER A 95 -6.43 16.28 -12.60
C SER A 95 -4.95 16.57 -12.92
N PRO A 96 -4.17 15.57 -13.36
CA PRO A 96 -2.83 15.80 -13.87
C PRO A 96 -2.86 16.58 -15.20
N PRO A 97 -1.70 17.12 -15.63
CA PRO A 97 -1.56 17.71 -16.96
C PRO A 97 -1.85 16.68 -18.06
N ASP A 98 -2.39 17.17 -19.18
CA ASP A 98 -2.64 16.34 -20.36
C ASP A 98 -1.33 15.76 -20.92
N LYS A 99 -1.39 14.49 -21.33
CA LYS A 99 -0.27 13.74 -21.90
C LYS A 99 -0.76 12.90 -23.08
N THR A 100 0.09 12.71 -24.08
CA THR A 100 -0.23 11.90 -25.26
C THR A 100 0.94 10.98 -25.61
N ALA A 101 0.62 9.81 -26.13
CA ALA A 101 1.61 8.80 -26.54
C ALA A 101 2.64 8.43 -25.45
N VAL A 102 2.21 8.37 -24.19
CA VAL A 102 3.09 8.04 -23.05
C VAL A 102 3.08 6.53 -22.74
N ALA A 103 4.13 6.06 -22.09
CA ALA A 103 4.16 4.73 -21.50
C ALA A 103 3.66 4.78 -20.05
N VAL A 104 2.90 3.78 -19.64
CA VAL A 104 2.34 3.69 -18.30
C VAL A 104 2.49 2.31 -17.72
N SER A 105 2.64 2.25 -16.39
CA SER A 105 2.54 1.01 -15.65
C SER A 105 1.81 1.22 -14.33
N VAL A 106 1.14 0.19 -13.84
CA VAL A 106 0.50 0.20 -12.52
C VAL A 106 1.25 -0.76 -11.62
N VAL A 107 1.72 -0.24 -10.48
CA VAL A 107 2.42 -1.01 -9.45
C VAL A 107 1.54 -1.06 -8.21
N SER A 108 1.38 -2.26 -7.64
CA SER A 108 0.59 -2.45 -6.43
C SER A 108 1.34 -3.25 -5.37
N PHE A 109 1.48 -2.65 -4.18
CA PHE A 109 2.00 -3.32 -2.98
C PHE A 109 0.92 -4.08 -2.23
N LYS A 110 -0.27 -4.27 -2.81
CA LYS A 110 -1.36 -5.06 -2.23
C LYS A 110 -0.93 -6.44 -1.69
N PRO A 111 -0.03 -7.21 -2.32
CA PRO A 111 0.49 -8.44 -1.71
C PRO A 111 1.22 -8.21 -0.38
N LEU A 112 2.14 -7.24 -0.32
CA LEU A 112 2.83 -6.88 0.93
C LEU A 112 1.89 -6.30 1.99
N ALA A 113 0.90 -5.51 1.56
CA ALA A 113 -0.14 -4.97 2.43
C ALA A 113 -1.03 -6.07 3.02
N ALA A 114 -1.32 -7.13 2.26
CA ALA A 114 -2.08 -8.27 2.75
C ALA A 114 -1.26 -9.15 3.72
N GLU A 115 0.03 -9.36 3.46
CA GLU A 115 0.93 -10.01 4.41
C GLU A 115 1.01 -9.23 5.73
N THR A 116 1.13 -7.90 5.62
CA THR A 116 1.16 -6.99 6.78
C THR A 116 -0.17 -7.02 7.53
N HIS A 117 -1.30 -7.04 6.82
CA HIS A 117 -2.64 -7.21 7.41
C HIS A 117 -2.75 -8.51 8.20
N ASN A 118 -2.33 -9.63 7.63
CA ASN A 118 -2.33 -10.92 8.32
C ASN A 118 -1.45 -10.90 9.58
N HIS A 119 -0.27 -10.28 9.49
CA HIS A 119 0.65 -10.16 10.62
C HIS A 119 0.06 -9.32 11.75
N ILE A 120 -0.47 -8.13 11.45
CA ILE A 120 -1.14 -7.24 12.42
C ILE A 120 -2.34 -7.94 13.04
N SER A 121 -3.17 -8.59 12.21
CA SER A 121 -4.34 -9.35 12.68
C SER A 121 -3.95 -10.43 13.68
N ARG A 122 -2.87 -11.18 13.40
CA ARG A 122 -2.35 -12.20 14.32
C ARG A 122 -1.89 -11.60 15.64
N LEU A 123 -1.16 -10.47 15.61
CA LEU A 123 -0.68 -9.81 16.82
C LEU A 123 -1.81 -9.33 17.73
N PHE A 124 -2.94 -8.94 17.15
CA PHE A 124 -4.13 -8.51 17.91
C PHE A 124 -5.12 -9.65 18.18
N GLY A 125 -4.84 -10.88 17.77
CA GLY A 125 -5.74 -12.02 17.94
C GLY A 125 -7.05 -11.85 17.18
N LEU A 126 -7.01 -11.32 15.95
CA LEU A 126 -8.14 -11.11 15.05
C LEU A 126 -8.10 -12.07 13.87
N ALA A 127 -9.25 -12.52 13.40
CA ALA A 127 -9.35 -13.17 12.09
C ALA A 127 -9.04 -12.13 10.97
N PRO A 128 -8.31 -12.52 9.90
CA PRO A 128 -7.89 -13.88 9.54
C PRO A 128 -6.58 -14.35 10.22
N GLY A 129 -5.83 -13.47 10.89
CA GLY A 129 -4.54 -13.83 11.49
C GLY A 129 -4.63 -14.83 12.66
N SER A 130 -5.79 -14.89 13.31
CA SER A 130 -6.18 -15.88 14.32
C SER A 130 -7.57 -16.44 13.93
N PRO A 131 -7.62 -17.56 13.17
CA PRO A 131 -8.88 -18.08 12.61
C PRO A 131 -9.95 -18.45 13.66
N GLU A 132 -9.52 -18.84 14.85
CA GLU A 132 -10.41 -19.19 15.98
C GLU A 132 -10.97 -17.95 16.71
N SER A 133 -10.57 -16.74 16.30
CA SER A 133 -11.02 -15.51 16.95
C SER A 133 -12.48 -15.20 16.62
N LEU A 134 -13.25 -14.85 17.65
CA LEU A 134 -14.61 -14.33 17.52
C LEU A 134 -14.66 -12.87 17.00
N SER A 135 -13.51 -12.25 16.80
CA SER A 135 -13.36 -10.88 16.31
C SER A 135 -12.61 -10.88 14.97
N SER A 136 -13.22 -10.29 13.94
CA SER A 136 -12.61 -10.11 12.61
C SER A 136 -12.11 -8.68 12.41
N THR A 137 -11.12 -8.49 11.55
CA THR A 137 -10.74 -7.16 11.06
C THR A 137 -11.87 -6.40 10.39
N ASP A 138 -12.86 -7.10 9.85
CA ASP A 138 -14.02 -6.50 9.18
C ASP A 138 -14.99 -5.83 10.17
N ASN A 139 -14.85 -6.16 11.47
CA ASN A 139 -15.70 -5.67 12.55
C ASN A 139 -15.08 -4.49 13.32
N ILE A 140 -13.98 -3.92 12.82
CA ILE A 140 -13.29 -2.81 13.46
C ILE A 140 -14.04 -1.51 13.14
N ALA A 141 -14.41 -0.76 14.17
CA ALA A 141 -15.20 0.47 14.02
C ALA A 141 -14.42 1.62 13.37
N ASP A 142 -13.12 1.73 13.71
CA ASP A 142 -12.20 2.71 13.14
C ASP A 142 -10.87 2.04 12.78
N ILE A 143 -10.58 2.02 11.49
CA ILE A 143 -9.39 1.36 10.92
C ILE A 143 -8.19 2.30 10.81
N GLU A 144 -8.38 3.61 11.00
CA GLU A 144 -7.35 4.63 10.77
C GLU A 144 -6.07 4.37 11.58
N PRO A 145 -6.13 4.00 12.87
CA PRO A 145 -4.92 3.69 13.64
C PRO A 145 -4.14 2.50 13.06
N LEU A 146 -4.83 1.50 12.51
CA LEU A 146 -4.22 0.32 11.89
C LEU A 146 -3.73 0.58 10.48
N ARG A 147 -4.36 1.52 9.75
CA ARG A 147 -3.89 1.95 8.42
C ARG A 147 -2.46 2.48 8.50
N GLN A 148 -2.17 3.39 9.44
CA GLN A 148 -0.83 3.95 9.58
C GLN A 148 0.21 2.89 9.98
N VAL A 149 -0.13 2.00 10.92
CA VAL A 149 0.72 0.85 11.27
C VAL A 149 1.02 0.01 10.04
N SER A 150 -0.01 -0.30 9.24
CA SER A 150 0.13 -1.09 8.03
C SER A 150 1.07 -0.44 7.02
N VAL A 151 0.94 0.88 6.79
CA VAL A 151 1.87 1.61 5.91
C VAL A 151 3.31 1.45 6.36
N PHE A 152 3.60 1.63 7.66
CA PHE A 152 4.96 1.44 8.17
C PHE A 152 5.46 -0.01 8.07
N GLY A 153 4.56 -0.98 8.27
CA GLY A 153 4.85 -2.40 8.08
C GLY A 153 5.24 -2.72 6.64
N VAL A 154 4.49 -2.18 5.67
CA VAL A 154 4.76 -2.35 4.24
C VAL A 154 6.06 -1.65 3.84
N CYS A 155 6.28 -0.39 4.23
CA CYS A 155 7.52 0.32 3.92
C CYS A 155 8.75 -0.41 4.48
N ARG A 156 8.67 -0.91 5.73
CA ARG A 156 9.75 -1.72 6.32
C ARG A 156 10.06 -2.94 5.44
N ARG A 157 9.04 -3.73 5.09
CA ARG A 157 9.19 -4.94 4.26
C ARG A 157 9.75 -4.61 2.87
N ALA A 158 9.25 -3.55 2.25
CA ALA A 158 9.71 -3.10 0.95
C ALA A 158 11.21 -2.75 0.98
N PHE A 159 11.68 -1.98 1.96
CA PHE A 159 13.11 -1.68 2.10
C PHE A 159 13.96 -2.90 2.49
N GLU A 160 13.45 -3.85 3.27
CA GLU A 160 14.12 -5.14 3.54
C GLU A 160 14.34 -5.93 2.23
N ILE A 161 13.32 -5.97 1.34
CA ILE A 161 13.40 -6.61 0.03
C ILE A 161 14.42 -5.90 -0.87
N LEU A 162 14.39 -4.56 -0.91
CA LEU A 162 15.35 -3.77 -1.71
C LEU A 162 16.78 -3.98 -1.24
N ALA A 163 17.05 -3.91 0.08
CA ALA A 163 18.37 -4.13 0.62
C ALA A 163 18.90 -5.53 0.30
N THR A 164 18.03 -6.55 0.39
CA THR A 164 18.37 -7.94 0.03
C THR A 164 18.67 -8.07 -1.46
N SER A 165 17.84 -7.46 -2.30
CA SER A 165 18.00 -7.50 -3.76
C SER A 165 19.28 -6.78 -4.21
N ALA A 166 19.58 -5.61 -3.63
CA ALA A 166 20.80 -4.86 -3.92
C ALA A 166 22.06 -5.65 -3.48
N ALA A 167 22.03 -6.24 -2.28
CA ALA A 167 23.15 -7.05 -1.79
C ALA A 167 23.43 -8.29 -2.66
N ALA A 168 22.40 -8.88 -3.28
CA ALA A 168 22.55 -10.02 -4.17
C ALA A 168 23.23 -9.67 -5.51
N GLN A 169 23.26 -8.40 -5.91
CA GLN A 169 23.72 -7.97 -7.23
C GLN A 169 25.24 -7.63 -7.35
N SER A 170 26.07 -7.90 -6.33
CA SER A 170 27.57 -7.97 -6.36
C SER A 170 28.36 -7.03 -7.32
N PRO A 171 29.27 -6.15 -6.85
CA PRO A 171 29.29 -5.38 -5.62
C PRO A 171 28.64 -4.02 -5.92
N ILE A 172 27.31 -4.00 -5.98
CA ILE A 172 26.59 -2.74 -6.13
C ILE A 172 26.62 -2.05 -4.77
N ASP A 173 27.31 -0.91 -4.75
CA ASP A 173 27.21 0.19 -3.81
C ASP A 173 26.85 -0.22 -2.37
N ALA A 174 27.88 -0.53 -1.57
CA ALA A 174 27.70 -0.86 -0.16
C ALA A 174 26.98 0.26 0.62
N ASP A 175 27.15 1.52 0.18
CA ASP A 175 26.51 2.68 0.80
C ASP A 175 25.00 2.67 0.49
N LEU A 176 24.60 2.28 -0.72
CA LEU A 176 23.18 2.06 -1.06
C LEU A 176 22.56 0.95 -0.20
N VAL A 177 23.23 -0.20 -0.06
CA VAL A 177 22.72 -1.31 0.76
C VAL A 177 22.53 -0.87 2.21
N GLU A 178 23.50 -0.13 2.77
CA GLU A 178 23.41 0.39 4.13
C GLU A 178 22.29 1.44 4.27
N HIS A 179 22.15 2.35 3.30
CA HIS A 179 21.06 3.31 3.27
C HIS A 179 19.67 2.64 3.27
N LEU A 180 19.49 1.58 2.48
CA LEU A 180 18.23 0.83 2.43
C LEU A 180 17.94 0.11 3.75
N LYS A 181 18.97 -0.45 4.40
CA LYS A 181 18.84 -1.04 5.75
C LYS A 181 18.47 0.01 6.80
N ASP A 182 19.06 1.19 6.73
CA ASP A 182 18.74 2.30 7.63
C ASP A 182 17.28 2.75 7.48
N LYS A 183 16.77 2.85 6.24
CA LYS A 183 15.35 3.12 5.99
C LYS A 183 14.47 2.01 6.53
N ALA A 184 14.80 0.74 6.29
CA ALA A 184 14.06 -0.40 6.85
C ALA A 184 14.00 -0.32 8.39
N ALA A 185 15.14 -0.07 9.06
CA ALA A 185 15.21 0.08 10.51
C ALA A 185 14.42 1.29 11.03
N ALA A 186 14.42 2.41 10.29
CA ALA A 186 13.63 3.58 10.63
C ALA A 186 12.12 3.29 10.58
N TYR A 187 11.64 2.64 9.52
CA TYR A 187 10.23 2.23 9.41
C TYR A 187 9.86 1.14 10.42
N GLN A 188 10.78 0.25 10.78
CA GLN A 188 10.58 -0.72 11.86
C GLN A 188 10.34 -0.02 13.20
N ARG A 189 11.12 1.00 13.54
CA ARG A 189 10.92 1.79 14.78
C ARG A 189 9.56 2.49 14.77
N ARG A 190 9.16 3.07 13.63
CA ARG A 190 7.83 3.70 13.48
C ARG A 190 6.70 2.68 13.61
N TYR A 191 6.83 1.53 12.96
CA TYR A 191 5.88 0.42 13.04
C TYR A 191 5.62 -0.01 14.49
N TYR A 192 6.68 -0.32 15.25
CA TYR A 192 6.52 -0.76 16.65
C TYR A 192 5.98 0.34 17.56
N ARG A 193 6.45 1.59 17.40
CA ARG A 193 5.92 2.71 18.18
C ARG A 193 4.43 2.93 17.91
N SER A 194 4.01 2.87 16.64
CA SER A 194 2.61 2.98 16.29
C SER A 194 1.80 1.82 16.86
N MET A 195 2.29 0.57 16.72
CA MET A 195 1.68 -0.62 17.32
C MET A 195 1.45 -0.50 18.83
N GLU A 196 2.38 0.10 19.58
CA GLU A 196 2.26 0.32 21.02
C GLU A 196 1.21 1.38 21.39
N SER A 197 1.00 2.36 20.50
CA SER A 197 0.05 3.47 20.71
C SER A 197 -1.37 3.18 20.22
N VAL A 198 -1.55 2.17 19.36
CA VAL A 198 -2.85 1.88 18.75
C VAL A 198 -3.85 1.40 19.78
N TRP A 199 -5.08 1.87 19.66
CA TRP A 199 -6.25 1.33 20.35
C TRP A 199 -7.43 1.42 19.40
N PHE A 200 -8.29 0.41 19.39
CA PHE A 200 -9.46 0.38 18.53
C PHE A 200 -10.56 -0.48 19.16
N THR A 201 -11.78 -0.31 18.67
CA THR A 201 -12.93 -1.08 19.12
C THR A 201 -13.36 -2.04 18.02
N VAL A 202 -13.61 -3.29 18.41
CA VAL A 202 -14.10 -4.34 17.52
C VAL A 202 -15.45 -4.87 18.00
N ASN A 203 -16.38 -5.06 17.07
CA ASN A 203 -17.66 -5.71 17.35
C ASN A 203 -17.47 -7.22 17.45
N ILE A 204 -18.03 -7.82 18.49
CA ILE A 204 -17.98 -9.27 18.69
C ILE A 204 -19.04 -9.92 17.80
N ALA A 205 -18.65 -10.94 17.03
CA ALA A 205 -19.57 -11.63 16.14
C ALA A 205 -20.78 -12.19 16.91
N GLY A 206 -21.98 -11.98 16.37
CA GLY A 206 -23.24 -12.44 16.98
C GLY A 206 -23.88 -11.46 17.97
N SER A 207 -23.31 -10.27 18.22
CA SER A 207 -23.97 -9.22 18.99
C SER A 207 -23.63 -7.82 18.47
N ALA A 208 -24.65 -7.10 17.98
CA ALA A 208 -24.50 -5.71 17.55
C ALA A 208 -24.25 -4.74 18.73
N ALA A 209 -24.48 -5.18 19.97
CA ALA A 209 -24.29 -4.36 21.18
C ALA A 209 -22.98 -4.68 21.92
N ALA A 210 -22.32 -5.80 21.64
CA ALA A 210 -21.11 -6.21 22.34
C ALA A 210 -19.86 -5.71 21.61
N THR A 211 -19.20 -4.74 22.20
CA THR A 211 -17.92 -4.22 21.74
C THR A 211 -16.79 -4.66 22.65
N ARG A 212 -15.61 -4.83 22.05
CA ARG A 212 -14.35 -5.06 22.78
C ARG A 212 -13.35 -3.99 22.36
N THR A 213 -12.77 -3.30 23.32
CA THR A 213 -11.63 -2.42 23.07
C THR A 213 -10.34 -3.26 23.13
N ILE A 214 -9.54 -3.15 22.08
CA ILE A 214 -8.20 -3.75 21.98
C ILE A 214 -7.20 -2.62 22.06
N ARG A 215 -6.21 -2.75 22.95
CA ARG A 215 -5.10 -1.82 23.08
C ARG A 215 -3.82 -2.53 22.64
N GLY A 216 -3.05 -1.83 21.83
CA GLY A 216 -1.69 -2.19 21.45
C GLY A 216 -0.71 -2.15 22.62
N GLY A 217 0.43 -2.78 22.41
CA GLY A 217 1.46 -2.98 23.42
C GLY A 217 1.82 -4.45 23.60
N LEU A 218 3.12 -4.71 23.78
CA LEU A 218 3.67 -6.01 24.18
C LEU A 218 3.34 -6.29 25.66
N THR A 219 2.07 -6.40 26.03
CA THR A 219 1.64 -6.74 27.40
C THR A 219 0.95 -8.08 27.55
N ASN A 220 0.90 -8.90 26.50
CA ASN A 220 0.52 -10.31 26.61
C ASN A 220 1.74 -11.24 26.60
N ALA A 221 2.73 -10.95 27.44
CA ALA A 221 3.52 -12.02 28.03
C ALA A 221 2.68 -12.59 29.19
N VAL A 222 1.76 -13.50 28.87
CA VAL A 222 1.18 -14.38 29.89
C VAL A 222 2.35 -15.20 30.44
N ARG A 223 2.83 -14.83 31.63
CA ARG A 223 3.69 -15.71 32.41
C ARG A 223 2.84 -16.95 32.73
N ASN A 224 3.23 -18.09 32.14
CA ASN A 224 2.85 -19.40 32.68
C ASN A 224 3.57 -19.63 34.00
#